data_AF-A0A372EVT5-F1
#
_entry.id   AF-A0A372EVT5-F1
#
_cell.length_a   1.000
_cell.length_b   1.000
_cell.length_c   1.000
_cell.angle_alpha   90.00
_cell.angle_beta   90.00
_cell.angle_gamma   90.00
#
_symmetry.space_group_name_H-M   'P 1'
#
loop_
_entity.id
_entity.type
_entity.pdbx_description
1 polymer ?
#
loop_
_entity_poly.entity_id
_entity_poly.type
_entity_poly.pdbx_seq_one_letter_code
_entity_poly.pdbx_strand_id
1 'polypeptide(L)'
;MALCAGPAMAEPVCEMRGAEAYDVLEASKAEFLKGDFETFADKASAVMGSGRDSLDEPIAQLAGLFPEGFESCQTVLQRKEPGGMVQEVTTFNIKANDFPMSLYLAAMPIRGEWQIVHLNFDTSVTKVLDTLR
;
A
#
# COMPACT_ATOMS: atom_id res chain seq x y z
N MET A 1 -18.24 5.31 32.26
CA MET A 1 -18.22 5.80 30.87
C MET A 1 -17.10 5.06 30.16
N ALA A 2 -17.44 4.06 29.35
CA ALA A 2 -16.45 3.37 28.53
C ALA A 2 -16.18 4.26 27.30
N LEU A 3 -14.96 4.78 27.17
CA LEU A 3 -14.49 5.34 25.91
C LEU A 3 -14.29 4.16 24.96
N CYS A 4 -15.19 3.99 24.00
CA CYS A 4 -14.93 3.16 22.85
C CYS A 4 -13.81 3.83 22.06
N ALA A 5 -12.58 3.32 22.18
CA ALA A 5 -11.53 3.60 21.22
C ALA A 5 -11.97 2.95 19.89
N GLY A 6 -12.70 3.72 19.07
CA GLY A 6 -12.86 3.36 17.66
C GLY A 6 -11.47 3.32 17.01
N PRO A 7 -11.29 2.55 15.92
CA PRO A 7 -10.06 2.62 15.15
C PRO A 7 -9.83 4.09 14.77
N ALA A 8 -8.62 4.60 15.05
CA ALA A 8 -8.24 5.91 14.58
C ALA A 8 -8.33 5.89 13.06
N MET A 9 -9.30 6.62 12.49
CA MET A 9 -9.31 6.84 11.05
C MET A 9 -8.06 7.66 10.75
N ALA A 10 -7.14 7.11 9.97
CA ALA A 10 -5.93 7.80 9.53
C ALA A 10 -6.32 9.04 8.70
N GLU A 11 -5.49 10.08 8.72
CA GLU A 11 -5.55 11.07 7.64
C GLU A 11 -5.08 10.39 6.33
N PRO A 12 -5.90 10.40 5.27
CA PRO A 12 -5.56 9.70 4.04
C PRO A 12 -4.37 10.38 3.34
N VAL A 13 -3.37 9.57 2.96
CA VAL A 13 -2.22 10.02 2.18
C VAL A 13 -2.59 10.17 0.71
N CYS A 14 -3.42 9.24 0.22
CA CYS A 14 -3.91 9.22 -1.15
C CYS A 14 -5.38 9.63 -1.20
N GLU A 15 -5.85 10.15 -2.34
CA GLU A 15 -7.28 10.42 -2.53
C GLU A 15 -8.09 9.11 -2.38
N MET A 16 -9.06 9.07 -1.46
CA MET A 16 -9.69 7.81 -1.06
C MET A 16 -10.94 7.40 -1.85
N ARG A 17 -11.52 8.23 -2.73
CA ARG A 17 -12.69 7.88 -3.59
C ARG A 17 -13.80 7.02 -2.92
N GLY A 18 -14.08 7.25 -1.65
CA GLY A 18 -15.10 6.52 -0.86
C GLY A 18 -14.59 5.30 -0.08
N ALA A 19 -13.29 5.03 -0.10
CA ALA A 19 -12.60 4.07 0.75
C ALA A 19 -12.28 4.65 2.15
N GLU A 20 -11.96 3.76 3.09
CA GLU A 20 -11.57 4.11 4.47
C GLU A 20 -10.06 4.04 4.64
N ALA A 21 -9.46 5.00 5.34
CA ALA A 21 -8.02 5.05 5.56
C ALA A 21 -7.62 4.18 6.76
N TYR A 22 -6.66 3.27 6.55
CA TYR A 22 -6.10 2.40 7.58
C TYR A 22 -4.65 2.80 7.85
N ASP A 23 -4.32 3.06 9.12
CA ASP A 23 -3.00 3.59 9.53
C ASP A 23 -1.81 2.84 8.89
N VAL A 24 -1.84 1.50 8.90
CA VAL A 24 -0.74 0.68 8.34
C VAL A 24 -0.62 0.85 6.82
N LEU A 25 -1.74 0.98 6.12
CA LEU A 25 -1.77 1.12 4.66
C LEU A 25 -1.35 2.53 4.26
N GLU A 26 -1.86 3.55 4.94
CA GLU A 26 -1.46 4.94 4.71
C GLU A 26 0.02 5.17 5.03
N ALA A 27 0.54 4.60 6.13
CA ALA A 27 1.95 4.70 6.48
C ALA A 27 2.87 4.10 5.41
N SER A 28 2.48 2.97 4.80
CA SER A 28 3.23 2.39 3.68
C SER A 28 3.09 3.22 2.40
N LYS A 29 1.89 3.71 2.08
CA LYS A 29 1.65 4.58 0.91
C LYS A 29 2.42 5.89 1.01
N ALA A 30 2.61 6.44 2.20
CA ALA A 30 3.39 7.65 2.42
C ALA A 30 4.86 7.51 1.98
N GLU A 31 5.50 6.39 2.30
CA GLU A 31 6.90 6.18 1.90
C GLU A 31 6.98 5.85 0.40
N PHE A 32 6.03 5.06 -0.11
CA PHE A 32 5.95 4.79 -1.55
C PHE A 32 5.77 6.08 -2.37
N LEU A 33 4.92 7.00 -1.91
CA LEU A 33 4.69 8.31 -2.54
C LEU A 33 5.98 9.14 -2.60
N LYS A 34 6.80 9.13 -1.55
CA LYS A 34 8.07 9.86 -1.47
C LYS A 34 9.21 9.21 -2.27
N GLY A 35 9.02 7.98 -2.75
CA GLY A 35 10.09 7.18 -3.34
C GLY A 35 11.05 6.55 -2.32
N ASP A 36 10.70 6.57 -1.02
CA ASP A 36 11.45 5.88 0.02
C ASP A 36 11.07 4.39 0.04
N PHE A 37 11.50 3.68 -1.00
CA PHE A 37 11.11 2.29 -1.23
C PHE A 37 11.73 1.32 -0.23
N GLU A 38 12.89 1.66 0.35
CA GLU A 38 13.52 0.86 1.40
C GLU A 38 12.67 0.90 2.69
N THR A 39 12.28 2.09 3.14
CA THR A 39 11.40 2.23 4.31
C THR A 39 10.01 1.65 4.03
N PHE A 40 9.49 1.78 2.81
CA PHE A 40 8.25 1.10 2.40
C PHE A 40 8.38 -0.43 2.56
N ALA A 41 9.47 -1.02 2.06
CA ALA A 41 9.71 -2.45 2.14
C ALA A 41 9.85 -2.93 3.58
N ASP A 42 10.52 -2.16 4.45
CA ASP A 42 10.64 -2.49 5.87
C ASP A 42 9.29 -2.49 6.58
N LYS A 43 8.44 -1.49 6.31
CA LYS A 43 7.08 -1.40 6.87
C LYS A 43 6.20 -2.55 6.39
N ALA A 44 6.29 -2.91 5.11
CA ALA A 44 5.45 -3.95 4.53
C ALA A 44 5.93 -5.38 4.87
N SER A 45 7.24 -5.59 5.06
CA SER A 45 7.83 -6.91 5.30
C SER A 45 7.90 -7.32 6.78
N ALA A 46 7.70 -6.39 7.72
CA ALA A 46 7.76 -6.65 9.16
C ALA A 46 6.89 -7.83 9.64
N VAL A 47 5.90 -8.24 8.84
CA VAL A 47 4.93 -9.29 9.19
C VAL A 47 4.91 -10.47 8.20
N MET A 48 5.38 -10.29 6.97
CA MET A 48 5.14 -11.25 5.89
C MET A 48 5.77 -12.65 6.10
N GLY A 49 6.69 -12.84 7.06
CA GLY A 49 7.25 -14.15 7.44
C GLY A 49 8.16 -14.80 6.37
N SER A 50 7.89 -14.56 5.09
CA SER A 50 8.80 -14.69 3.94
C SER A 50 9.56 -13.38 3.79
N GLY A 51 10.89 -13.46 3.93
CA GLY A 51 11.78 -12.33 4.23
C GLY A 51 11.66 -11.13 3.29
N ARG A 52 11.93 -9.97 3.89
CA ARG A 52 12.33 -8.71 3.24
C ARG A 52 13.16 -8.93 1.97
N ASP A 53 14.05 -9.91 1.99
CA ASP A 53 14.93 -10.33 0.90
C ASP A 53 14.19 -10.54 -0.45
N SER A 54 12.93 -10.99 -0.42
CA SER A 54 12.12 -11.17 -1.64
C SER A 54 11.70 -9.86 -2.31
N LEU A 55 11.79 -8.74 -1.58
CA LEU A 55 11.48 -7.40 -2.07
C LEU A 55 12.73 -6.65 -2.53
N ASP A 56 13.94 -7.11 -2.18
CA ASP A 56 15.18 -6.34 -2.41
C ASP A 56 15.38 -5.98 -3.89
N GLU A 57 15.29 -6.96 -4.80
CA GLU A 57 15.46 -6.72 -6.23
C GLU A 57 14.34 -5.84 -6.82
N PRO A 58 13.04 -6.12 -6.59
CA PRO A 58 11.95 -5.24 -7.01
C PRO A 58 12.07 -3.80 -6.49
N ILE A 59 12.50 -3.63 -5.25
CA ILE A 59 12.64 -2.32 -4.59
C ILE A 59 13.81 -1.53 -5.16
N ALA A 60 14.96 -2.19 -5.38
CA ALA A 60 16.10 -1.58 -6.04
C ALA A 60 15.75 -1.10 -7.46
N GLN A 61 14.95 -1.88 -8.19
CA GLN A 61 14.46 -1.49 -9.51
C GLN A 61 13.54 -0.26 -9.43
N LEU A 62 12.60 -0.21 -8.48
CA LEU A 62 11.75 0.96 -8.27
C LEU A 62 12.56 2.20 -7.92
N ALA A 63 13.54 2.09 -7.03
CA ALA A 63 14.42 3.19 -6.66
C ALA A 63 15.22 3.73 -7.85
N GLY A 64 15.63 2.86 -8.78
CA GLY A 64 16.29 3.26 -10.01
C GLY A 64 15.36 3.95 -11.02
N LEU A 65 14.10 3.52 -11.10
CA LEU A 65 13.11 4.07 -12.04
C LEU A 65 12.44 5.35 -11.54
N PHE A 66 12.20 5.46 -10.23
CA PHE A 66 11.43 6.51 -9.58
C PHE A 66 12.17 7.11 -8.38
N PRO A 67 13.40 7.62 -8.56
CA PRO A 67 14.24 8.08 -7.45
C PRO A 67 13.65 9.26 -6.66
N GLU A 68 12.71 10.02 -7.26
CA GLU A 68 12.02 11.14 -6.63
C GLU A 68 10.60 10.78 -6.16
N GLY A 69 10.20 9.51 -6.29
CA GLY A 69 8.84 9.06 -6.00
C GLY A 69 7.81 9.56 -6.99
N PHE A 70 6.64 9.94 -6.47
CA PHE A 70 5.44 10.26 -7.25
C PHE A 70 4.83 11.58 -6.81
N GLU A 71 4.13 12.25 -7.73
CA GLU A 71 3.53 13.57 -7.48
C GLU A 71 2.19 13.47 -6.73
N SER A 72 1.42 12.42 -7.03
CA SER A 72 0.10 12.22 -6.44
C SER A 72 -0.26 10.75 -6.42
N CYS A 73 -1.21 10.39 -5.56
CA CYS A 73 -1.76 9.05 -5.50
C CYS A 73 -3.25 9.06 -5.21
N GLN A 74 -3.93 8.01 -5.66
CA GLN A 74 -5.36 7.79 -5.45
C GLN A 74 -5.61 6.29 -5.21
N THR A 75 -6.42 5.99 -4.19
CA THR A 75 -6.94 4.64 -3.96
C THR A 75 -8.11 4.43 -4.91
N VAL A 76 -7.95 3.54 -5.90
CA VAL A 76 -8.95 3.29 -6.95
C VAL A 76 -9.88 2.13 -6.63
N LEU A 77 -9.47 1.24 -5.73
CA LEU A 77 -10.25 0.09 -5.28
C LEU A 77 -9.91 -0.19 -3.83
N GLN A 78 -10.94 -0.41 -3.01
CA GLN A 78 -10.80 -1.03 -1.69
C GLN A 78 -11.87 -2.10 -1.53
N ARG A 79 -11.49 -3.27 -1.03
CA ARG A 79 -12.41 -4.35 -0.67
C ARG A 79 -12.17 -4.78 0.76
N LYS A 80 -13.26 -5.00 1.49
CA LYS A 80 -13.26 -5.61 2.82
C LYS A 80 -13.80 -7.02 2.73
N GLU A 81 -13.03 -7.99 3.18
CA GLU A 81 -13.36 -9.41 3.15
C GLU A 81 -13.90 -9.89 4.51
N PRO A 82 -14.69 -10.99 4.53
CA PRO A 82 -15.07 -11.65 5.78
C PRO A 82 -13.85 -11.98 6.64
N GLY A 83 -13.93 -11.68 7.94
CA GLY A 83 -12.78 -11.82 8.87
C GLY A 83 -11.96 -10.54 9.04
N GLY A 84 -12.30 -9.46 8.31
CA GLY A 84 -11.71 -8.14 8.52
C GLY A 84 -10.45 -7.87 7.71
N MET A 85 -10.12 -8.69 6.71
CA MET A 85 -9.05 -8.36 5.78
C MET A 85 -9.47 -7.23 4.84
N VAL A 86 -8.56 -6.30 4.57
CA VAL A 86 -8.72 -5.15 3.67
C VAL A 86 -7.72 -5.28 2.54
N GLN A 87 -8.18 -5.05 1.33
CA GLN A 87 -7.41 -5.09 0.09
C GLN A 87 -7.56 -3.74 -0.59
N GLU A 88 -6.45 -3.11 -0.97
CA GLU A 88 -6.42 -1.81 -1.64
C GLU A 88 -5.61 -1.86 -2.92
N VAL A 89 -6.09 -1.20 -3.97
CA VAL A 89 -5.31 -0.84 -5.15
C VAL A 89 -5.19 0.67 -5.19
N THR A 90 -3.96 1.16 -5.20
CA THR A 90 -3.61 2.58 -5.26
C THR A 90 -2.80 2.84 -6.52
N THR A 91 -3.15 3.88 -7.27
CA THR A 91 -2.36 4.35 -8.42
C THR A 91 -1.57 5.60 -8.06
N PHE A 92 -0.31 5.66 -8.47
CA PHE A 92 0.63 6.75 -8.26
C PHE A 92 1.04 7.37 -9.59
N ASN A 93 0.97 8.70 -9.70
CA ASN A 93 1.23 9.43 -10.94
C ASN A 93 2.58 10.15 -10.91
N ILE A 94 3.21 10.25 -12.07
CA ILE A 94 4.48 10.97 -12.27
C ILE A 94 4.22 12.11 -13.25
N LYS A 95 4.69 13.32 -12.92
CA LYS A 95 4.50 14.53 -13.72
C LYS A 95 4.94 14.43 -15.19
N ALA A 96 5.87 13.53 -15.48
CA ALA A 96 6.54 13.40 -16.77
C ALA A 96 6.13 12.15 -17.59
N ASN A 97 5.34 11.23 -17.03
CA ASN A 97 4.97 9.97 -17.69
C ASN A 97 3.47 9.69 -17.53
N ASP A 98 2.82 9.35 -18.65
CA ASP A 98 1.38 9.00 -18.69
C ASP A 98 1.06 7.62 -18.08
N PHE A 99 2.06 6.88 -17.60
CA PHE A 99 1.89 5.54 -17.05
C PHE A 99 1.92 5.56 -15.52
N PRO A 100 0.79 5.33 -14.84
CA PRO A 100 0.74 5.28 -13.38
C PRO A 100 1.33 3.97 -12.84
N MET A 101 2.02 4.05 -11.72
CA MET A 101 2.36 2.86 -10.94
C MET A 101 1.16 2.41 -10.13
N SER A 102 0.84 1.13 -10.17
CA SER A 102 -0.22 0.53 -9.36
C SER A 102 0.39 -0.28 -8.23
N LEU A 103 -0.08 -0.03 -7.01
CA LEU A 103 0.29 -0.74 -5.79
C LEU A 103 -0.94 -1.43 -5.23
N TYR A 104 -0.83 -2.74 -5.03
CA TYR A 104 -1.76 -3.55 -4.27
C TYR A 104 -1.20 -3.82 -2.88
N LEU A 105 -2.03 -3.59 -1.87
CA LEU A 105 -1.75 -3.92 -0.47
C LEU A 105 -2.92 -4.71 0.09
N ALA A 106 -2.62 -5.80 0.79
CA ALA A 106 -3.57 -6.49 1.63
C ALA A 106 -3.11 -6.41 3.09
N ALA A 107 -4.02 -6.01 3.97
CA ALA A 107 -3.80 -5.99 5.40
C ALA A 107 -4.91 -6.71 6.15
N MET A 108 -4.59 -7.30 7.29
CA MET A 108 -5.58 -7.93 8.17
C MET A 108 -5.20 -7.73 9.64
N PRO A 109 -6.17 -7.79 10.56
CA PRO A 109 -5.89 -7.71 11.99
C PRO A 109 -5.25 -9.01 12.49
N ILE A 110 -3.99 -8.96 12.91
CA ILE A 110 -3.26 -10.06 13.54
C ILE A 110 -3.01 -9.68 14.99
N ARG A 111 -3.56 -10.47 15.93
CA ARG A 111 -3.47 -10.20 17.38
C ARG A 111 -3.96 -8.79 17.79
N GLY A 112 -4.93 -8.25 17.04
CA GLY A 112 -5.51 -6.93 17.29
C GLY A 112 -4.79 -5.76 16.63
N GLU A 113 -3.67 -6.01 15.93
CA GLU A 113 -2.93 -5.00 15.19
C GLU A 113 -3.10 -5.21 13.68
N TRP A 114 -3.31 -4.12 12.93
CA TRP A 114 -3.36 -4.18 11.47
C TRP A 114 -1.98 -4.40 10.90
N GLN A 115 -1.86 -5.39 10.03
CA GLN A 115 -0.58 -5.78 9.46
C GLN A 115 -0.71 -6.06 7.97
N ILE A 116 0.26 -5.59 7.17
CA ILE A 116 0.34 -5.91 5.75
C ILE A 116 0.80 -7.36 5.62
N VAL A 117 0.03 -8.15 4.88
CA VAL A 117 0.24 -9.59 4.69
C VAL A 117 0.60 -9.93 3.25
N HIS A 118 0.34 -9.00 2.34
CA HIS A 118 0.68 -9.16 0.93
C HIS A 118 0.79 -7.80 0.27
N LEU A 119 1.71 -7.70 -0.68
CA LEU A 119 1.85 -6.55 -1.57
C LEU A 119 2.21 -7.01 -2.97
N ASN A 120 1.80 -6.21 -3.96
CA ASN A 120 2.25 -6.35 -5.34
C ASN A 120 2.29 -4.96 -5.98
N PHE A 121 3.20 -4.69 -6.90
CA PHE A 121 3.20 -3.45 -7.67
C PHE A 121 3.59 -3.70 -9.12
N ASP A 122 2.94 -3.00 -10.03
CA ASP A 122 3.24 -3.06 -11.46
C ASP A 122 2.85 -1.73 -12.13
N THR A 123 3.45 -1.44 -13.29
CA THR A 123 3.07 -0.31 -14.16
C THR A 123 1.73 -0.57 -14.89
N SER A 124 1.24 -1.81 -14.87
CA SER A 124 -0.04 -2.22 -15.42
C SER A 124 -1.03 -2.55 -14.31
N VAL A 125 -2.07 -1.72 -14.19
CA VAL A 125 -3.17 -1.97 -13.24
C VAL A 125 -3.84 -3.33 -13.48
N THR A 126 -3.90 -3.80 -14.73
CA THR A 126 -4.52 -5.09 -15.07
C THR A 126 -3.77 -6.25 -14.41
N LYS A 127 -2.43 -6.22 -14.39
CA LYS A 127 -1.63 -7.26 -13.72
C LYS A 127 -1.81 -7.23 -12.21
N VAL A 128 -1.99 -6.04 -11.64
CA VAL A 128 -2.31 -5.87 -10.22
C VAL A 128 -3.72 -6.37 -9.92
N LEU A 129 -4.69 -6.15 -10.81
CA LEU A 129 -6.06 -6.66 -10.65
C LEU A 129 -6.14 -8.18 -10.83
N ASP A 130 -5.26 -8.79 -11.62
CA ASP A 130 -5.19 -10.24 -11.77
C ASP A 130 -4.81 -10.96 -10.46
N THR A 131 -4.15 -10.28 -9.50
CA THR A 131 -3.89 -10.86 -8.16
C THR A 131 -5.12 -10.87 -7.25
N LEU A 132 -6.24 -10.28 -7.69
CA LEU A 132 -7.52 -10.27 -6.96
C LEU A 132 -8.48 -11.39 -7.41
N ARG A 133 -8.10 -12.18 -8.42
CA ARG A 133 -8.89 -13.32 -8.93
C ARG A 133 -8.58 -14.59 -8.16
#